data_AF-A0A926SWP3-F1
#
_entry.id   AF-A0A926SWP3-F1
#
_cell.length_a   1.000
_cell.length_b   1.000
_cell.length_c   1.000
_cell.angle_alpha   90.00
_cell.angle_beta   90.00
_cell.angle_gamma   90.00
#
_symmetry.space_group_name_H-M   'P 1'
#
loop_
_entity.id
_entity.type
_entity.pdbx_description
1 polymer ?
#
loop_
_entity_poly.entity_id
_entity_poly.type
_entity_poly.pdbx_seq_one_letter_code
_entity_poly.pdbx_strand_id
1 'polypeptide(L)'
;MQNILQVYESSQRPTWDEYFLMLAKLAATRSTCLAFPVGAAIVKNRQILATGYNGSPAGSVHCTAQGYCYEGLSSCDASKIMPSRSVHAEANAIAQAAKHGISTAGATIYVTLEPCLSCLKLVISAGISEVFYETPFNTGESILVRDSFIKDGLVTLTQIKVSEETAKRAAFFLLNPTSVARPSTTLEPGNGSSLAVSP
;
A
#
# COMPACT_ATOMS: atom_id res chain seq x y z
N MET A 1 9.66 2.26 -28.67
CA MET A 1 8.35 1.65 -29.04
C MET A 1 8.31 0.14 -28.82
N GLN A 2 9.42 -0.59 -28.98
CA GLN A 2 9.47 -2.05 -28.80
C GLN A 2 9.24 -2.55 -27.36
N ASN A 3 9.60 -1.76 -26.32
CA ASN A 3 9.46 -2.19 -24.91
C ASN A 3 8.02 -2.21 -24.35
N ILE A 4 7.08 -1.47 -24.94
CA ILE A 4 5.70 -1.41 -24.41
C ILE A 4 4.92 -2.67 -24.80
N LEU A 5 5.14 -3.19 -26.00
CA LEU A 5 4.41 -4.35 -26.52
C LEU A 5 4.78 -5.64 -25.80
N GLN A 6 6.03 -5.79 -25.34
CA GLN A 6 6.50 -6.97 -24.63
C GLN A 6 5.87 -7.13 -23.22
N VAL A 7 5.46 -6.02 -22.58
CA VAL A 7 4.74 -6.02 -21.29
C VAL A 7 3.26 -6.44 -21.44
N TYR A 8 2.70 -6.32 -22.65
CA TYR A 8 1.32 -6.73 -22.93
C TYR A 8 1.17 -8.25 -23.15
N GLU A 9 2.25 -8.98 -23.39
CA GLU A 9 2.18 -10.43 -23.64
C GLU A 9 2.07 -11.28 -22.36
N SER A 10 2.46 -10.77 -21.18
CA SER A 10 2.25 -11.40 -19.87
C SER A 10 1.19 -10.64 -19.06
N SER A 11 -0.06 -10.69 -19.52
CA SER A 11 -1.12 -9.75 -19.11
C SER A 11 -2.08 -10.27 -18.05
N GLN A 12 -1.61 -10.91 -16.99
CA GLN A 12 -2.52 -11.24 -15.88
C GLN A 12 -2.89 -9.97 -15.09
N ARG A 13 -4.19 -9.65 -15.07
CA ARG A 13 -4.75 -8.59 -14.23
C ARG A 13 -4.46 -8.94 -12.75
N PRO A 14 -3.89 -8.02 -11.95
CA PRO A 14 -3.67 -8.26 -10.53
C PRO A 14 -4.96 -8.65 -9.84
N THR A 15 -4.88 -9.58 -8.89
CA THR A 15 -6.00 -9.84 -7.99
C THR A 15 -6.31 -8.60 -7.14
N TRP A 16 -7.48 -8.58 -6.50
CA TRP A 16 -7.83 -7.49 -5.59
C TRP A 16 -6.86 -7.40 -4.41
N ASP A 17 -6.47 -8.54 -3.85
CA ASP A 17 -5.55 -8.58 -2.70
C ASP A 17 -4.16 -8.08 -3.07
N GLU A 18 -3.63 -8.46 -4.24
CA GLU A 18 -2.37 -7.92 -4.75
C GLU A 18 -2.47 -6.41 -5.01
N TYR A 19 -3.59 -5.94 -5.57
CA TYR A 19 -3.81 -4.51 -5.80
C TYR A 19 -3.81 -3.70 -4.50
N PHE A 20 -4.55 -4.15 -3.48
CA PHE A 20 -4.61 -3.45 -2.20
C PHE A 20 -3.31 -3.57 -1.39
N LEU A 21 -2.60 -4.70 -1.48
CA LEU A 21 -1.27 -4.82 -0.90
C LEU A 21 -0.25 -3.90 -1.60
N MET A 22 -0.32 -3.76 -2.93
CA MET A 22 0.52 -2.78 -3.64
C MET A 22 0.23 -1.34 -3.20
N LEU A 23 -1.03 -0.99 -2.93
CA LEU A 23 -1.39 0.32 -2.39
C LEU A 23 -0.83 0.54 -0.97
N ALA A 24 -0.88 -0.49 -0.11
CA ALA A 24 -0.23 -0.44 1.19
C ALA A 24 1.30 -0.27 1.06
N LYS A 25 1.95 -0.97 0.11
CA LYS A 25 3.37 -0.78 -0.21
C LYS A 25 3.68 0.63 -0.71
N LEU A 26 2.84 1.20 -1.57
CA LEU A 26 2.97 2.59 -2.01
C LEU A 26 2.84 3.57 -0.84
N ALA A 27 1.92 3.34 0.08
CA ALA A 27 1.82 4.13 1.31
C ALA A 27 3.11 4.04 2.14
N ALA A 28 3.70 2.85 2.26
CA ALA A 28 4.94 2.62 3.00
C ALA A 28 6.13 3.45 2.48
N THR A 29 6.13 3.84 1.19
CA THR A 29 7.18 4.71 0.62
C THR A 29 7.25 6.10 1.28
N ARG A 30 6.20 6.51 2.00
CA ARG A 30 6.16 7.76 2.77
C ARG A 30 6.61 7.61 4.22
N SER A 31 7.01 6.41 4.64
CA SER A 31 7.48 6.16 6.00
C SER A 31 8.63 7.08 6.39
N THR A 32 8.64 7.51 7.64
CA THR A 32 9.72 8.30 8.24
C THR A 32 10.30 7.65 9.48
N CYS A 33 9.99 6.36 9.68
CA CYS A 33 10.54 5.53 10.75
C CYS A 33 11.92 4.99 10.36
N LEU A 34 12.87 4.95 11.30
CA LEU A 34 14.24 4.46 11.04
C LEU A 34 14.40 2.95 11.21
N ALA A 35 13.40 2.24 11.75
CA ALA A 35 13.48 0.78 11.89
C ALA A 35 13.16 0.08 10.57
N PHE A 36 11.96 0.26 10.04
CA PHE A 36 11.52 -0.27 8.76
C PHE A 36 10.26 0.46 8.26
N PRO A 37 10.08 0.58 6.93
CA PRO A 37 8.89 1.19 6.36
C PRO A 37 7.69 0.26 6.44
N VAL A 38 6.58 0.75 6.96
CA VAL A 38 5.29 0.04 7.02
C VAL A 38 4.22 0.91 6.40
N GLY A 39 3.34 0.28 5.62
CA GLY A 39 2.15 0.92 5.07
C GLY A 39 0.92 0.05 5.26
N ALA A 40 -0.24 0.70 5.31
CA ALA A 40 -1.54 0.09 5.51
C ALA A 40 -2.59 0.72 4.59
N ALA A 41 -3.56 -0.08 4.15
CA ALA A 41 -4.74 0.37 3.40
C ALA A 41 -5.99 -0.31 3.95
N ILE A 42 -6.97 0.48 4.38
CA ILE A 42 -8.28 -0.01 4.82
C ILE A 42 -9.21 0.03 3.62
N VAL A 43 -9.90 -1.08 3.37
CA VAL A 43 -10.72 -1.31 2.18
C VAL A 43 -12.07 -1.85 2.59
N LYS A 44 -13.14 -1.37 1.95
CA LYS A 44 -14.48 -1.92 2.09
C LYS A 44 -15.19 -1.89 0.74
N ASN A 45 -15.86 -2.98 0.37
CA ASN A 45 -16.54 -3.10 -0.93
C ASN A 45 -15.62 -2.74 -2.13
N ARG A 46 -14.34 -3.14 -2.05
CA ARG A 46 -13.28 -2.84 -3.03
C ARG A 46 -12.96 -1.35 -3.21
N GLN A 47 -13.35 -0.51 -2.24
CA GLN A 47 -13.01 0.91 -2.20
C GLN A 47 -12.03 1.16 -1.05
N ILE A 48 -11.01 1.96 -1.32
CA ILE A 48 -10.07 2.40 -0.29
C ILE A 48 -10.79 3.43 0.58
N LEU A 49 -10.83 3.17 1.88
CA LEU A 49 -11.41 4.08 2.87
C LEU A 49 -10.34 5.02 3.45
N ALA A 50 -9.17 4.47 3.77
CA ALA A 50 -8.07 5.19 4.38
C ALA A 50 -6.74 4.47 4.11
N THR A 51 -5.65 5.21 4.15
CA THR A 51 -4.29 4.68 4.10
C THR A 51 -3.47 5.23 5.27
N GLY A 52 -2.41 4.51 5.61
CA GLY A 52 -1.49 4.92 6.66
C GLY A 52 -0.09 4.42 6.37
N TYR A 53 0.89 5.09 6.95
CA TYR A 53 2.28 4.68 7.00
C TYR A 53 2.86 5.03 8.35
N ASN A 54 3.93 4.36 8.77
CA ASN A 54 4.53 4.64 10.07
C ASN A 54 5.41 5.90 10.06
N GLY A 55 5.26 6.73 11.09
CA GLY A 55 6.01 7.97 11.26
C GLY A 55 5.58 8.76 12.49
N SER A 56 6.38 9.77 12.88
CA SER A 56 6.04 10.66 14.00
C SER A 56 4.62 11.26 13.83
N PRO A 57 3.89 11.54 14.93
CA PRO A 57 2.62 12.25 14.87
C PRO A 57 2.70 13.54 14.04
N ALA A 58 1.60 13.90 13.38
CA ALA A 58 1.55 15.11 12.57
C ALA A 58 1.89 16.35 13.42
N GLY A 59 2.79 17.20 12.91
CA GLY A 59 3.32 18.37 13.62
C GLY A 59 4.63 18.12 14.37
N SER A 60 5.02 16.87 14.58
CA SER A 60 6.32 16.52 15.17
C SER A 60 7.41 16.37 14.10
N VAL A 61 8.67 16.56 14.50
CA VAL A 61 9.80 16.28 13.61
C VAL A 61 9.91 14.78 13.32
N HIS A 62 10.27 14.45 12.08
CA HIS A 62 10.41 13.07 11.62
C HIS A 62 11.76 12.46 12.02
N CYS A 63 11.80 11.16 12.28
CA CYS A 63 13.05 10.47 12.63
C CYS A 63 14.08 10.56 11.49
N THR A 64 13.64 10.42 10.24
CA THR A 64 14.48 10.62 9.04
C THR A 64 15.03 12.04 8.91
N ALA A 65 14.32 13.06 9.40
CA ALA A 65 14.78 14.45 9.33
C ALA A 65 15.86 14.77 10.38
N GLN A 66 15.77 14.19 11.58
CA GLN A 66 16.73 14.42 12.66
C GLN A 66 17.87 13.37 12.71
N GLY A 67 17.71 12.22 12.05
CA GLY A 67 18.71 11.15 12.00
C GLY A 67 18.70 10.17 13.19
N TYR A 68 17.70 10.25 14.07
CA TYR A 68 17.54 9.37 15.23
C TYR A 68 16.05 9.21 15.60
N CYS A 69 15.71 8.33 16.53
CA CYS A 69 14.36 8.23 17.12
C CYS A 69 14.24 9.15 18.34
N TYR A 70 15.13 8.97 19.31
CA TYR A 70 15.36 9.87 20.45
C TYR A 70 16.85 10.20 20.52
N GLU A 71 17.22 11.24 21.25
CA GLU A 71 18.64 11.51 21.50
C GLU A 71 19.29 10.28 22.15
N GLY A 72 20.37 9.78 21.54
CA GLY A 72 21.03 8.53 21.95
C GLY A 72 20.40 7.23 21.43
N LEU A 73 19.25 7.29 20.72
CA LEU A 73 18.58 6.13 20.14
C LEU A 73 18.48 6.25 18.61
N SER A 74 19.42 5.62 17.90
CA SER A 74 19.56 5.74 16.44
C SER A 74 18.43 5.09 15.63
N SER A 75 17.74 4.08 16.17
CA SER A 75 16.62 3.41 15.50
C SER A 75 15.38 3.32 16.40
N CYS A 76 14.21 3.20 15.77
CA CYS A 76 12.92 3.15 16.46
C CYS A 76 12.65 1.82 17.18
N ASP A 77 13.40 0.78 16.87
CA ASP A 77 13.34 -0.57 17.46
C ASP A 77 14.54 -0.90 18.37
N ALA A 78 15.46 0.05 18.55
CA ALA A 78 16.69 -0.15 19.32
C ALA A 78 16.47 -0.25 20.84
N SER A 79 15.26 0.04 21.35
CA SER A 79 14.92 -0.07 22.77
C SER A 79 13.75 -1.00 23.01
N LYS A 80 13.88 -1.88 24.01
CA LYS A 80 12.78 -2.72 24.51
C LYS A 80 11.93 -2.01 25.58
N ILE A 81 12.41 -0.90 26.11
CA ILE A 81 11.78 -0.18 27.24
C ILE A 81 11.15 1.12 26.73
N MET A 82 11.87 1.87 25.89
CA MET A 82 11.41 3.14 25.36
C MET A 82 10.61 2.90 24.07
N PRO A 83 9.32 3.28 24.02
CA PRO A 83 8.51 3.08 22.82
C PRO A 83 8.97 4.00 21.69
N SER A 84 8.84 3.52 20.45
CA SER A 84 9.04 4.35 19.25
C SER A 84 8.18 5.61 19.29
N ARG A 85 8.71 6.74 18.77
CA ARG A 85 7.89 7.94 18.53
C ARG A 85 6.90 7.77 17.40
N SER A 86 7.16 6.83 16.49
CA SER A 86 6.36 6.66 15.29
C SER A 86 5.01 6.04 15.64
N VAL A 87 3.94 6.66 15.17
CA VAL A 87 2.64 6.01 15.08
C VAL A 87 2.72 4.94 13.99
N HIS A 88 2.16 3.77 14.26
CA HIS A 88 2.16 2.65 13.32
C HIS A 88 1.23 2.91 12.13
N ALA A 89 1.45 2.19 11.02
CA ALA A 89 0.71 2.42 9.77
C ALA A 89 -0.79 2.13 9.94
N GLU A 90 -1.13 1.05 10.63
CA GLU A 90 -2.49 0.61 10.93
C GLU A 90 -3.22 1.65 11.79
N ALA A 91 -2.55 2.11 12.85
CA ALA A 91 -3.07 3.15 13.72
C ALA A 91 -3.29 4.47 12.97
N ASN A 92 -2.36 4.86 12.09
CA ASN A 92 -2.53 6.04 11.24
C ASN A 92 -3.68 5.90 10.24
N ALA A 93 -3.89 4.72 9.66
CA ALA A 93 -5.02 4.48 8.76
C ALA A 93 -6.37 4.57 9.50
N ILE A 94 -6.47 3.97 10.69
CA ILE A 94 -7.66 4.07 11.55
C ILE A 94 -7.88 5.52 12.00
N ALA A 95 -6.83 6.22 12.43
CA ALA A 95 -6.91 7.62 12.83
C ALA A 95 -7.34 8.53 11.67
N GLN A 96 -6.86 8.25 10.45
CA GLN A 96 -7.30 8.97 9.26
C GLN A 96 -8.80 8.75 9.00
N ALA A 97 -9.28 7.51 9.08
CA ALA A 97 -10.71 7.22 8.93
C ALA A 97 -11.54 7.94 10.01
N ALA A 98 -11.13 7.84 11.27
CA ALA A 98 -11.79 8.51 12.39
C ALA A 98 -11.83 10.04 12.23
N LYS A 99 -10.71 10.65 11.84
CA LYS A 99 -10.60 12.10 11.60
C LYS A 99 -11.61 12.62 10.57
N HIS A 100 -11.96 11.80 9.58
CA HIS A 100 -12.89 12.17 8.51
C HIS A 100 -14.29 11.59 8.69
N GLY A 101 -14.59 10.94 9.83
CA GLY A 101 -15.90 10.33 10.07
C GLY A 101 -16.21 9.13 9.18
N ILE A 102 -15.19 8.41 8.70
CA ILE A 102 -15.35 7.25 7.81
C ILE A 102 -15.46 5.98 8.66
N SER A 103 -16.59 5.28 8.54
CA SER A 103 -16.80 4.00 9.23
C SER A 103 -15.93 2.89 8.65
N THR A 104 -15.12 2.27 9.50
CA THR A 104 -14.30 1.08 9.19
C THR A 104 -14.95 -0.25 9.56
N ALA A 105 -16.16 -0.23 10.15
CA ALA A 105 -16.86 -1.45 10.52
C ALA A 105 -17.13 -2.37 9.31
N GLY A 106 -16.79 -3.65 9.42
CA GLY A 106 -16.87 -4.66 8.36
C GLY A 106 -15.89 -4.44 7.21
N ALA A 107 -14.81 -3.69 7.44
CA ALA A 107 -13.74 -3.50 6.45
C ALA A 107 -12.65 -4.56 6.58
N THR A 108 -11.77 -4.57 5.59
CA THR A 108 -10.54 -5.35 5.49
C THR A 108 -9.34 -4.40 5.55
N ILE A 109 -8.24 -4.77 6.22
CA ILE A 109 -7.00 -3.99 6.20
C ILE A 109 -5.86 -4.79 5.57
N TYR A 110 -5.14 -4.16 4.64
CA TYR A 110 -3.92 -4.71 4.01
C TYR A 110 -2.72 -3.99 4.58
N VAL A 111 -1.73 -4.72 5.10
CA VAL A 111 -0.56 -4.16 5.80
C VAL A 111 0.72 -4.81 5.30
N THR A 112 1.81 -4.06 5.14
CA THR A 112 3.10 -4.64 4.67
C THR A 112 3.82 -5.49 5.73
N LEU A 113 3.50 -5.27 7.00
CA LEU A 113 4.01 -6.02 8.14
C LEU A 113 2.84 -6.47 9.01
N GLU A 114 2.87 -7.69 9.52
CA GLU A 114 1.86 -8.24 10.41
C GLU A 114 1.63 -7.27 11.60
N PRO A 115 0.37 -6.92 11.92
CA PRO A 115 0.09 -6.00 13.00
C PRO A 115 0.64 -6.47 14.34
N CYS A 116 1.29 -5.56 15.07
CA CYS A 116 1.61 -5.82 16.48
C CYS A 116 0.33 -5.96 17.30
N LEU A 117 0.39 -6.56 18.50
CA LEU A 117 -0.79 -6.78 19.33
C LEU A 117 -1.60 -5.51 19.61
N SER A 118 -0.95 -4.37 19.82
CA SER A 118 -1.64 -3.09 20.04
C SER A 118 -2.41 -2.65 18.80
N CYS A 119 -1.82 -2.78 17.61
CA CYS A 119 -2.50 -2.45 16.36
C CYS A 119 -3.61 -3.45 16.05
N LEU A 120 -3.40 -4.74 16.29
CA LEU A 120 -4.44 -5.75 16.11
C LEU A 120 -5.67 -5.49 16.99
N LYS A 121 -5.47 -5.12 18.25
CA LYS A 121 -6.56 -4.72 19.16
C LYS A 121 -7.32 -3.50 18.62
N LEU A 122 -6.62 -2.50 18.06
CA LEU A 122 -7.24 -1.33 17.43
C LEU A 122 -8.02 -1.71 16.17
N VAL A 123 -7.47 -2.57 15.32
CA VAL A 123 -8.13 -3.09 14.11
C VAL A 123 -9.47 -3.74 14.48
N ILE A 124 -9.46 -4.68 15.44
CA ILE A 124 -10.66 -5.37 15.91
C ILE A 124 -11.65 -4.35 16.50
N SER A 125 -11.18 -3.45 17.36
CA SER A 125 -12.04 -2.45 18.03
C SER A 125 -12.63 -1.43 17.07
N ALA A 126 -11.97 -1.15 15.94
CA ALA A 126 -12.48 -0.32 14.85
C ALA A 126 -13.49 -1.05 13.96
N GLY A 127 -13.82 -2.30 14.29
CA GLY A 127 -14.77 -3.15 13.56
C GLY A 127 -14.21 -3.73 12.27
N ILE A 128 -12.89 -3.73 12.06
CA ILE A 128 -12.23 -4.37 10.93
C ILE A 128 -12.08 -5.86 11.26
N SER A 129 -12.60 -6.73 10.38
CA SER A 129 -12.71 -8.17 10.65
C SER A 129 -11.71 -9.03 9.87
N GLU A 130 -10.99 -8.45 8.91
CA GLU A 130 -10.06 -9.17 8.04
C GLU A 130 -8.74 -8.42 7.90
N VAL A 131 -7.63 -9.12 8.06
CA VAL A 131 -6.27 -8.59 7.96
C VAL A 131 -5.50 -9.41 6.94
N PHE A 132 -5.00 -8.73 5.91
CA PHE A 132 -4.02 -9.28 4.98
C PHE A 132 -2.67 -8.66 5.24
N TYR A 133 -1.62 -9.49 5.35
CA TYR A 133 -0.28 -9.00 5.61
C TYR A 133 0.78 -9.72 4.78
N GLU A 134 1.93 -9.07 4.57
CA GLU A 134 3.03 -9.66 3.80
C GLU A 134 4.10 -10.33 4.66
N THR A 135 4.65 -9.58 5.61
CA THR A 135 5.79 -10.04 6.42
C THR A 135 5.33 -10.39 7.84
N PRO A 136 5.65 -11.57 8.38
CA PRO A 136 5.33 -11.92 9.76
C PRO A 136 6.14 -11.07 10.75
N PHE A 137 5.57 -10.79 11.92
CA PHE A 137 6.18 -9.95 12.95
C PHE A 137 6.06 -10.53 14.36
N ASN A 138 4.91 -11.14 14.70
CA ASN A 138 4.66 -11.63 16.05
C ASN A 138 5.50 -12.88 16.34
N THR A 139 6.04 -12.99 17.57
CA THR A 139 6.89 -14.09 18.02
C THR A 139 6.63 -14.42 19.49
N GLY A 140 6.94 -15.67 19.90
CA GLY A 140 6.78 -16.10 21.29
C GLY A 140 5.34 -15.96 21.80
N GLU A 141 5.18 -15.37 22.99
CA GLU A 141 3.88 -15.23 23.64
C GLU A 141 2.89 -14.34 22.86
N SER A 142 3.37 -13.44 21.99
CA SER A 142 2.45 -12.58 21.23
C SER A 142 1.63 -13.34 20.21
N ILE A 143 2.14 -14.47 19.71
CA ILE A 143 1.39 -15.39 18.83
C ILE A 143 0.19 -15.98 19.58
N LEU A 144 0.37 -16.38 20.84
CA LEU A 144 -0.71 -16.99 21.65
C LEU A 144 -1.88 -16.01 21.82
N VAL A 145 -1.57 -14.75 22.11
CA VAL A 145 -2.58 -13.70 22.27
C VAL A 145 -3.26 -13.40 20.93
N ARG A 146 -2.49 -13.26 19.84
CA ARG A 146 -3.02 -13.06 18.49
C ARG A 146 -3.99 -14.18 18.11
N ASP A 147 -3.57 -15.44 18.29
CA ASP A 147 -4.33 -16.62 17.90
C ASP A 147 -5.60 -16.79 18.75
N SER A 148 -5.60 -16.30 20.00
CA SER A 148 -6.82 -16.25 20.80
C SER A 148 -7.91 -15.40 20.15
N PHE A 149 -7.57 -14.23 19.58
CA PHE A 149 -8.53 -13.39 18.86
C PHE A 149 -9.07 -14.03 17.58
N ILE A 150 -8.22 -14.80 16.88
CA ILE A 150 -8.63 -15.56 15.70
C ILE A 150 -9.58 -16.69 16.11
N LYS A 151 -9.26 -17.42 17.17
CA LYS A 151 -10.09 -18.52 17.70
C LYS A 151 -11.46 -18.03 18.18
N ASP A 152 -11.50 -16.84 18.76
CA ASP A 152 -12.75 -16.19 19.21
C ASP A 152 -13.58 -15.65 18.02
N GLY A 153 -13.08 -15.75 16.78
CA GLY A 153 -13.78 -15.30 15.58
C GLY A 153 -13.83 -13.79 15.42
N LEU A 154 -12.97 -13.05 16.14
CA LEU A 154 -12.96 -11.59 16.11
C LEU A 154 -12.28 -11.03 14.85
N VAL A 155 -11.37 -11.79 14.26
CA VAL A 155 -10.57 -11.38 13.09
C VAL A 155 -10.02 -12.59 12.33
N THR A 156 -9.84 -12.45 11.02
CA THR A 156 -9.06 -13.38 10.20
C THR A 156 -7.73 -12.74 9.79
N LEU A 157 -6.65 -13.52 9.83
CA LEU A 157 -5.32 -13.09 9.39
C LEU A 157 -4.86 -13.98 8.23
N THR A 158 -4.56 -13.38 7.08
CA THR A 158 -4.06 -14.10 5.90
C THR A 158 -2.76 -13.50 5.42
N GLN A 159 -1.72 -14.33 5.34
CA GLN A 159 -0.46 -13.92 4.75
C GLN A 159 -0.54 -13.99 3.22
N ILE A 160 -0.16 -12.92 2.53
CA ILE A 160 -0.15 -12.83 1.07
C ILE A 160 1.14 -12.19 0.55
N LYS A 161 1.42 -12.35 -0.73
CA LYS A 161 2.52 -11.67 -1.43
C LYS A 161 2.02 -11.15 -2.77
N VAL A 162 2.65 -10.08 -3.26
CA VAL A 162 2.46 -9.65 -4.65
C VAL A 162 3.28 -10.57 -5.55
N SER A 163 2.67 -11.14 -6.58
CA SER A 163 3.39 -11.95 -7.56
C SER A 163 4.47 -11.13 -8.29
N GLU A 164 5.56 -11.79 -8.68
CA GLU A 164 6.67 -11.13 -9.36
C GLU A 164 6.23 -10.46 -10.68
N GLU A 165 5.35 -11.10 -11.44
CA GLU A 165 4.76 -10.57 -12.67
C GLU A 165 3.96 -9.28 -12.40
N THR A 166 3.07 -9.31 -11.41
CA THR A 166 2.30 -8.14 -10.99
C THR A 166 3.21 -6.99 -10.53
N ALA A 167 4.24 -7.31 -9.74
CA ALA A 167 5.20 -6.32 -9.25
C ALA A 167 6.01 -5.69 -10.39
N LYS A 168 6.52 -6.50 -11.33
CA LYS A 168 7.23 -6.01 -12.53
C LYS A 168 6.35 -5.10 -13.37
N ARG A 169 5.09 -5.49 -13.58
CA ARG A 169 4.10 -4.68 -14.31
C ARG A 169 3.82 -3.34 -13.62
N ALA A 170 3.62 -3.35 -12.31
CA ALA A 170 3.40 -2.13 -11.53
C ALA A 170 4.64 -1.22 -11.58
N ALA A 171 5.84 -1.77 -11.41
CA ALA A 171 7.09 -1.02 -11.51
C ALA A 171 7.27 -0.38 -12.90
N PHE A 172 6.97 -1.12 -13.96
CA PHE A 172 7.00 -0.59 -15.33
C PHE A 172 6.08 0.63 -15.49
N PHE A 173 4.85 0.57 -14.96
CA PHE A 173 3.88 1.68 -14.99
C PHE A 173 4.23 2.85 -14.07
N LEU A 174 5.00 2.63 -13.00
CA LEU A 174 5.52 3.72 -12.18
C LEU A 174 6.67 4.46 -12.86
N LEU A 175 7.45 3.76 -13.69
CA LEU A 175 8.60 4.31 -14.41
C LEU A 175 8.25 4.89 -15.78
N ASN A 176 7.09 4.52 -16.36
CA ASN A 176 6.71 4.88 -17.71
C ASN A 176 5.23 5.31 -17.78
N PRO A 177 4.84 6.18 -18.72
CA PRO A 177 3.43 6.48 -18.96
C PRO A 177 2.60 5.22 -19.20
N THR A 178 1.45 5.11 -18.54
CA THR A 178 0.51 3.99 -18.72
C THR A 178 -0.29 4.11 -20.01
N SER A 179 -0.21 5.24 -20.70
CA SER A 179 -0.98 5.53 -21.92
C SER A 179 -0.16 6.45 -22.82
N VAL A 180 -0.23 6.19 -24.13
CA VAL A 180 0.38 7.02 -25.17
C VAL A 180 -0.70 7.55 -26.10
N ALA A 181 -0.59 8.81 -26.51
CA ALA A 181 -1.50 9.39 -27.49
C ALA A 181 -1.36 8.66 -28.83
N ARG A 182 -2.48 8.36 -29.50
CA ARG A 182 -2.40 7.87 -30.88
C ARG A 182 -1.85 9.01 -31.76
N PRO A 183 -0.90 8.75 -32.67
CA PRO A 183 -0.45 9.76 -33.61
C PRO A 183 -1.66 10.33 -34.35
N SER A 184 -1.77 11.66 -34.41
CA SER A 184 -2.74 12.30 -35.30
C SER A 184 -2.40 11.89 -36.72
N THR A 185 -3.28 11.16 -37.39
CA THR A 185 -3.24 11.03 -38.84
C THR A 185 -3.44 12.44 -39.40
N THR A 186 -2.35 13.14 -39.70
CA THR A 186 -2.39 14.23 -40.68
C THR A 186 -2.89 13.59 -41.96
N LEU A 187 -4.14 13.88 -42.32
CA LEU A 187 -4.64 13.67 -43.67
C LEU A 187 -3.67 14.43 -44.58
N GLU A 188 -2.80 13.71 -45.29
CA GLU A 188 -2.10 14.32 -46.41
C GLU A 188 -3.18 14.81 -47.39
N PRO A 189 -3.13 16.08 -47.85
CA PRO A 189 -4.00 16.50 -48.93
C PRO A 189 -3.65 15.63 -50.14
N GLY A 190 -4.63 14.83 -50.57
CA GLY A 190 -4.51 13.95 -51.73
C GLY A 190 -3.91 14.72 -52.89
N ASN A 191 -2.83 14.18 -53.44
CA ASN A 191 -2.18 14.68 -54.64
C ASN A 191 -3.20 14.53 -55.78
N GLY A 192 -3.94 15.61 -56.06
CA GLY A 192 -4.88 15.69 -57.16
C GLY A 192 -4.10 15.61 -58.47
N SER A 193 -4.05 14.44 -59.08
CA SER A 193 -3.60 14.28 -60.46
C SER A 193 -4.65 14.89 -61.39
N SER A 194 -4.46 16.14 -61.78
CA SER A 194 -5.10 16.70 -62.96
C SER A 194 -4.43 16.13 -64.21
N LEU A 195 -5.11 15.25 -64.93
CA LEU A 195 -4.87 15.05 -66.36
C LEU A 195 -6.21 15.08 -67.08
N ALA A 196 -6.31 16.07 -67.97
CA ALA A 196 -7.43 16.33 -68.86
C ALA A 196 -7.62 15.22 -69.90
N VAL A 197 -8.83 15.10 -70.46
CA VAL A 197 -9.19 15.50 -71.85
C VAL A 197 -10.58 14.91 -72.20
N SER A 198 -11.53 15.82 -72.45
CA SER A 198 -12.58 15.96 -73.50
C SER A 198 -12.96 14.78 -74.44
N PRO A 199 -14.12 14.83 -75.15
CA PRO A 199 -15.06 15.94 -75.37
C PRO A 199 -16.47 15.78 -74.80
#